data_AF-A0A328BIU1-F1
#
_entry.id   AF-A0A328BIU1-F1
#
_cell.length_a   1.000
_cell.length_b   1.000
_cell.length_c   1.000
_cell.angle_alpha   90.00
_cell.angle_beta   90.00
_cell.angle_gamma   90.00
#
_symmetry.space_group_name_H-M   'P 1'
#
loop_
_entity.id
_entity.type
_entity.pdbx_description
1 polymer ?
#
loop_
_entity_poly.entity_id
_entity_poly.type
_entity_poly.pdbx_seq_one_letter_code
_entity_poly.pdbx_strand_id
1 'polypeptide(L)'
;MPLPAYRRALPLLRIPFSVYLMPVYWFALSALRGPFSSGRAVAVFVVLHLLAYPASNGYNSWFDRDEGSIGGLERPPQVTPELWRLVVLFDALAVLGALLISPAFAGLLTVYLLVSKAYSYDRIRLKKYPLVSTLVVVVFQGAFTFLMTQVGAGATRAEIGSADNLLLATVSSLFLCGSYPLTQVYQHQEDRQRGDQTLSLLLGVRGTFVFAGLGLLAGALVLGYAYLRRDELPFLAVFAVATLPVVGLFARWAWQAWHNPAAADFRHTMRMNQVSSLCLSAAFILMFILQQRGLPG
;
A
#
# COMPACT_ATOMS: atom_id res chain seq x y z
N MET A 1 -30.69 -5.21 -17.65
CA MET A 1 -29.29 -4.87 -17.29
C MET A 1 -28.46 -6.16 -17.25
N PRO A 2 -27.28 -6.26 -17.87
CA PRO A 2 -26.55 -7.52 -17.88
C PRO A 2 -25.81 -7.67 -16.54
N LEU A 3 -26.51 -8.09 -15.50
CA LEU A 3 -25.93 -8.55 -14.24
C LEU A 3 -24.74 -9.51 -14.43
N PRO A 4 -24.73 -10.41 -15.44
CA PRO A 4 -23.56 -11.26 -15.71
C PRO A 4 -22.29 -10.48 -16.06
N ALA A 5 -22.39 -9.33 -16.73
CA ALA A 5 -21.22 -8.56 -17.14
C ALA A 5 -20.55 -7.86 -15.95
N TYR A 6 -21.34 -7.26 -15.05
CA TYR A 6 -20.83 -6.70 -13.80
C TYR A 6 -20.24 -7.76 -12.87
N ARG A 7 -20.78 -8.98 -12.84
CA ARG A 7 -20.19 -10.11 -12.07
C ARG A 7 -18.79 -10.47 -12.56
N ARG A 8 -18.49 -10.30 -13.86
CA ARG A 8 -17.14 -10.53 -14.43
C ARG A 8 -16.19 -9.37 -14.19
N ALA A 9 -16.70 -8.13 -14.16
CA ALA A 9 -15.89 -6.93 -13.92
C ALA A 9 -15.53 -6.74 -12.44
N LEU A 10 -16.43 -7.07 -11.50
CA LEU A 10 -16.26 -6.77 -10.08
C LEU A 10 -14.96 -7.33 -9.46
N PRO A 11 -14.50 -8.56 -9.78
CA PRO A 11 -13.22 -9.06 -9.28
C PRO A 11 -12.03 -8.18 -9.63
N LEU A 12 -12.04 -7.49 -10.78
CA LEU A 12 -10.94 -6.63 -11.25
C LEU A 12 -10.77 -5.35 -10.41
N LEU A 13 -11.80 -4.96 -9.63
CA LEU A 13 -11.64 -3.93 -8.60
C LEU A 13 -10.76 -4.40 -7.44
N ARG A 14 -10.54 -5.72 -7.29
CA ARG A 14 -9.66 -6.31 -6.26
C ARG A 14 -9.95 -5.81 -4.85
N ILE A 15 -11.24 -5.67 -4.49
CA ILE A 15 -11.66 -5.17 -3.17
C ILE A 15 -11.01 -5.97 -2.01
N PRO A 16 -10.92 -7.32 -2.04
CA PRO A 16 -10.23 -8.05 -0.98
C PRO A 16 -8.73 -7.73 -0.88
N PHE A 17 -8.08 -7.37 -1.99
CA PHE A 17 -6.66 -6.98 -1.99
C PHE A 17 -6.43 -5.68 -1.23
N SER A 18 -7.43 -4.79 -1.15
CA SER A 18 -7.32 -3.57 -0.34
C SER A 18 -7.01 -3.84 1.14
N VAL A 19 -7.35 -5.02 1.66
CA VAL A 19 -6.98 -5.43 3.03
C VAL A 19 -5.46 -5.44 3.23
N TYR A 20 -4.69 -5.72 2.18
CA TYR A 20 -3.23 -5.71 2.25
C TYR A 20 -2.61 -4.32 2.32
N LEU A 21 -3.42 -3.27 2.17
CA LEU A 21 -3.02 -1.86 2.25
C LEU A 21 -3.33 -1.22 3.61
N MET A 22 -4.00 -1.96 4.51
CA MET A 22 -4.36 -1.51 5.86
C MET A 22 -3.18 -1.11 6.77
N PRO A 23 -1.97 -1.69 6.66
CA PRO A 23 -0.87 -1.33 7.56
C PRO A 23 -0.56 0.17 7.58
N VAL A 24 -0.57 0.84 6.43
CA VAL A 24 -0.28 2.28 6.35
C VAL A 24 -1.36 3.09 7.06
N TYR A 25 -2.62 2.69 6.93
CA TYR A 25 -3.75 3.34 7.63
C TYR A 25 -3.61 3.20 9.15
N TRP A 26 -3.33 1.99 9.65
CA TRP A 26 -3.18 1.78 11.09
C TRP A 26 -1.92 2.45 11.64
N PHE A 27 -0.83 2.45 10.88
CA PHE A 27 0.39 3.15 11.26
C PHE A 27 0.17 4.67 11.37
N ALA A 28 -0.59 5.25 10.43
CA ALA A 28 -0.96 6.65 10.46
C ALA A 28 -1.74 7.03 11.72
N LEU A 29 -2.69 6.19 12.14
CA LEU A 29 -3.48 6.41 13.36
C LEU A 29 -2.67 6.16 14.63
N SER A 30 -1.85 5.11 14.69
CA SER A 30 -1.02 4.80 15.86
C SER A 30 0.10 5.82 16.11
N ALA A 31 0.39 6.69 15.13
CA ALA A 31 1.37 7.75 15.27
C ALA A 31 0.81 9.02 15.94
N LEU A 32 -0.52 9.20 15.95
CA LEU A 32 -1.18 10.38 16.50
C LEU A 32 -1.19 10.33 18.03
N ARG A 33 -0.66 11.37 18.67
CA ARG A 33 -0.71 11.61 20.12
C ARG A 33 -1.87 12.53 20.51
N GLY A 34 -2.26 13.41 19.60
CA GLY A 34 -3.35 14.35 19.77
C GLY A 34 -4.73 13.73 19.53
N PRO A 35 -5.80 14.43 19.94
CA PRO A 35 -7.16 13.98 19.68
C PRO A 35 -7.45 13.97 18.17
N PHE A 36 -8.21 12.97 17.73
CA PHE A 36 -8.76 12.87 16.38
C PHE A 36 -10.20 12.33 16.45
N SER A 37 -10.93 12.36 15.34
CA SER A 37 -12.31 11.87 15.30
C SER A 37 -12.36 10.41 14.85
N SER A 38 -12.78 9.50 15.75
CA SER A 38 -12.97 8.08 15.43
C SER A 38 -13.98 7.87 14.30
N GLY A 39 -15.06 8.65 14.27
CA GLY A 39 -16.04 8.60 13.18
C GLY A 39 -15.43 8.98 11.83
N ARG A 40 -14.59 10.03 11.79
CA ARG A 40 -13.85 10.39 10.58
C ARG A 40 -12.82 9.33 10.20
N ALA A 41 -12.11 8.75 11.17
CA ALA A 41 -11.15 7.67 10.90
C ALA A 41 -11.83 6.47 10.22
N VAL A 42 -12.97 6.00 10.74
CA VAL A 42 -13.77 4.94 10.10
C VAL A 42 -14.24 5.36 8.71
N ALA A 43 -14.70 6.59 8.52
CA ALA A 43 -15.10 7.08 7.20
C ALA A 43 -13.93 7.13 6.21
N VAL A 44 -12.73 7.55 6.65
CA VAL A 44 -11.50 7.50 5.85
C VAL A 44 -11.17 6.06 5.47
N PHE A 45 -11.27 5.11 6.40
CA PHE A 45 -11.05 3.69 6.12
C PHE A 45 -11.96 3.21 4.99
N VAL A 46 -13.25 3.49 5.06
CA VAL A 46 -14.25 3.13 4.04
C VAL A 46 -13.91 3.77 2.70
N VAL A 47 -13.65 5.07 2.67
CA VAL A 47 -13.32 5.80 1.44
C VAL A 47 -12.07 5.24 0.78
N LEU A 48 -11.00 4.96 1.54
CA LEU A 48 -9.76 4.45 0.97
C LEU A 48 -9.90 2.99 0.53
N HIS A 49 -10.34 2.09 1.41
CA HIS A 49 -10.23 0.65 1.21
C HIS A 49 -11.37 0.08 0.37
N LEU A 50 -12.56 0.68 0.45
CA LEU A 50 -13.74 0.18 -0.26
C LEU A 50 -14.04 0.95 -1.55
N LEU A 51 -13.48 2.16 -1.73
CA LEU A 51 -13.73 2.99 -2.92
C LEU A 51 -12.45 3.32 -3.69
N ALA A 52 -11.52 4.08 -3.11
CA ALA A 52 -10.36 4.63 -3.83
C ALA A 52 -9.35 3.57 -4.29
N TYR A 53 -8.94 2.65 -3.43
CA TYR A 53 -8.04 1.55 -3.82
C TYR A 53 -8.69 0.63 -4.84
N PRO A 54 -9.97 0.20 -4.66
CA PRO A 54 -10.64 -0.58 -5.68
C PRO A 54 -10.78 0.13 -7.03
N ALA A 55 -11.07 1.43 -7.05
CA ALA A 55 -11.12 2.21 -8.28
C ALA A 55 -9.75 2.28 -8.98
N SER A 56 -8.68 2.44 -8.21
CA SER A 56 -7.29 2.46 -8.70
C SER A 56 -6.90 1.11 -9.29
N ASN A 57 -7.25 0.02 -8.60
CA ASN A 57 -7.01 -1.36 -9.04
C ASN A 57 -7.77 -1.71 -10.32
N GLY A 58 -9.05 -1.33 -10.41
CA GLY A 58 -9.86 -1.55 -11.60
C GLY A 58 -9.40 -0.71 -12.79
N TYR A 59 -8.98 0.53 -12.55
CA TYR A 59 -8.40 1.37 -13.60
C TYR A 59 -7.12 0.76 -14.15
N ASN A 60 -6.24 0.29 -13.26
CA ASN A 60 -5.03 -0.43 -13.66
C ASN A 60 -5.36 -1.67 -14.52
N SER A 61 -6.31 -2.51 -14.09
CA SER A 61 -6.72 -3.67 -14.88
C SER A 61 -7.34 -3.31 -16.25
N TRP A 62 -8.05 -2.18 -16.34
CA TRP A 62 -8.62 -1.70 -17.61
C TRP A 62 -7.55 -1.37 -18.67
N PHE A 63 -6.45 -0.74 -18.25
CA PHE A 63 -5.35 -0.35 -19.14
C PHE A 63 -4.37 -1.50 -19.39
N ASP A 64 -4.10 -2.33 -18.38
CA ASP A 64 -3.08 -3.37 -18.48
C ASP A 64 -3.59 -4.61 -19.21
N ARG A 65 -4.89 -4.91 -19.07
CA ARG A 65 -5.57 -6.06 -19.69
C ARG A 65 -4.79 -7.37 -19.49
N ASP A 66 -4.24 -7.54 -18.30
CA ASP A 66 -3.40 -8.69 -17.94
C ASP A 66 -4.13 -10.01 -18.20
N GLU A 67 -3.41 -10.95 -18.82
CA GLU A 67 -3.85 -12.34 -18.96
C GLU A 67 -3.20 -13.23 -17.90
N GLY A 68 -2.02 -12.81 -17.40
CA GLY A 68 -1.31 -13.45 -16.30
C GLY A 68 -1.87 -13.07 -14.93
N SER A 69 -1.32 -13.68 -13.88
CA SER A 69 -1.69 -13.37 -12.51
C SER A 69 -1.38 -11.90 -12.17
N ILE A 70 -2.27 -11.25 -11.42
CA ILE A 70 -2.10 -9.90 -10.89
C ILE A 70 -2.37 -9.88 -9.39
N GLY A 71 -1.95 -8.84 -8.67
CA GLY A 71 -2.13 -8.76 -7.21
C GLY A 71 -3.55 -9.13 -6.77
N GLY A 72 -3.67 -10.19 -5.96
CA GLY A 72 -4.95 -10.70 -5.46
C GLY A 72 -5.74 -11.63 -6.38
N LEU A 73 -5.36 -11.79 -7.66
CA LEU A 73 -6.03 -12.66 -8.64
C LEU A 73 -5.01 -13.51 -9.42
N GLU A 74 -4.98 -14.82 -9.14
CA GLU A 74 -4.10 -15.76 -9.87
C GLU A 74 -4.51 -15.92 -11.34
N ARG A 75 -5.81 -15.75 -11.63
CA ARG A 75 -6.40 -15.84 -12.97
C ARG A 75 -7.43 -14.70 -13.13
N PRO A 76 -7.01 -13.49 -13.53
CA PRO A 76 -7.93 -12.38 -13.68
C PRO A 76 -8.95 -12.67 -14.81
N PRO A 77 -10.23 -12.29 -14.64
CA PRO A 77 -11.19 -12.35 -15.74
C PRO A 77 -10.85 -11.29 -16.80
N GLN A 78 -11.30 -11.52 -18.04
CA GLN A 78 -11.14 -10.53 -19.10
C GLN A 78 -11.87 -9.23 -18.78
N VAL A 79 -11.23 -8.12 -19.15
CA VAL A 79 -11.79 -6.77 -18.99
C VAL A 79 -13.05 -6.60 -19.82
N THR A 80 -14.11 -6.06 -19.22
CA THR A 80 -15.36 -5.70 -19.90
C THR A 80 -15.66 -4.21 -19.75
N PRO A 81 -16.43 -3.57 -20.67
CA PRO A 81 -16.78 -2.15 -20.59
C PRO A 81 -17.43 -1.72 -19.26
N GLU A 82 -18.08 -2.64 -18.55
CA GLU A 82 -18.66 -2.41 -17.22
C GLU A 82 -17.61 -2.04 -16.17
N LEU A 83 -16.37 -2.53 -16.30
CA LEU A 83 -15.28 -2.17 -15.40
C LEU A 83 -15.03 -0.66 -15.42
N TRP A 84 -15.03 -0.03 -16.60
CA TRP A 84 -14.85 1.41 -16.71
C TRP A 84 -15.95 2.18 -15.96
N ARG A 85 -17.20 1.73 -16.09
CA ARG A 85 -18.34 2.34 -15.36
C ARG A 85 -18.19 2.19 -13.85
N LEU A 86 -17.75 1.03 -13.38
CA LEU A 86 -17.48 0.79 -11.97
C LEU A 86 -16.34 1.67 -11.45
N VAL A 87 -15.25 1.81 -12.21
CA VAL A 87 -14.12 2.66 -11.84
C VAL A 87 -14.56 4.11 -11.69
N VAL A 88 -15.28 4.66 -12.68
CA VAL A 88 -15.79 6.04 -12.62
C VAL A 88 -16.75 6.23 -11.45
N LEU A 89 -17.66 5.27 -11.21
CA LEU A 89 -18.57 5.31 -10.07
C LEU A 89 -17.81 5.32 -8.75
N PHE A 90 -16.82 4.45 -8.57
CA PHE A 90 -16.04 4.37 -7.33
C PHE A 90 -15.18 5.61 -7.11
N ASP A 91 -14.55 6.16 -8.16
CA ASP A 91 -13.82 7.43 -8.07
C ASP A 91 -14.75 8.58 -7.63
N ALA A 92 -15.93 8.69 -8.24
CA ALA A 92 -16.91 9.71 -7.89
C ALA A 92 -17.38 9.55 -6.44
N LEU A 93 -17.72 8.33 -6.02
CA LEU A 93 -18.12 8.04 -4.64
C LEU A 93 -16.98 8.30 -3.64
N ALA A 94 -15.73 8.00 -4.01
CA ALA A 94 -14.57 8.24 -3.16
C ALA A 94 -14.36 9.73 -2.92
N VAL A 95 -14.39 10.55 -3.98
CA VAL A 95 -14.21 12.01 -3.87
C VAL A 95 -15.39 12.67 -3.15
N LEU A 96 -16.63 12.28 -3.47
CA LEU A 96 -17.82 12.79 -2.78
C LEU A 96 -17.81 12.39 -1.30
N GLY A 97 -17.50 11.12 -0.99
CA GLY A 97 -17.35 10.65 0.39
C GLY A 97 -16.24 11.38 1.14
N ALA A 98 -15.13 11.69 0.48
CA ALA A 98 -14.06 12.48 1.07
C ALA A 98 -14.45 13.93 1.35
N LEU A 99 -15.25 14.56 0.47
CA LEU A 99 -15.78 15.90 0.69
C LEU A 99 -16.68 15.99 1.92
N LEU A 100 -17.46 14.92 2.19
CA LEU A 100 -18.28 14.81 3.40
C LEU A 100 -17.44 14.69 4.69
N ILE A 101 -16.19 14.23 4.59
CA ILE A 101 -15.26 14.14 5.74
C ILE A 101 -14.56 15.48 5.95
N SER A 102 -13.86 15.98 4.91
CA SER A 102 -13.32 17.35 4.88
C SER A 102 -12.80 17.73 3.48
N PRO A 103 -12.88 19.02 3.10
CA PRO A 103 -12.30 19.49 1.83
C PRO A 103 -10.81 19.21 1.67
N ALA A 104 -10.03 19.30 2.76
CA ALA A 104 -8.59 19.03 2.73
C ALA A 104 -8.29 17.56 2.41
N PHE A 105 -9.00 16.62 3.03
CA PHE A 105 -8.88 15.20 2.73
C PHE A 105 -9.31 14.89 1.29
N ALA A 106 -10.41 15.49 0.82
CA ALA A 106 -10.86 15.34 -0.56
C ALA A 106 -9.80 15.81 -1.56
N GLY A 107 -9.17 16.97 -1.34
CA GLY A 107 -8.10 17.48 -2.20
C GLY A 107 -6.91 16.51 -2.28
N LEU A 108 -6.45 15.99 -1.14
CA LEU A 108 -5.38 15.00 -1.09
C LEU A 108 -5.77 13.69 -1.80
N LEU A 109 -6.98 13.20 -1.57
CA LEU A 109 -7.48 11.99 -2.22
C LEU A 109 -7.59 12.16 -3.73
N THR A 110 -8.06 13.32 -4.21
CA THR A 110 -8.11 13.62 -5.63
C THR A 110 -6.71 13.61 -6.24
N VAL A 111 -5.72 14.21 -5.59
CA VAL A 111 -4.31 14.15 -6.05
C VAL A 111 -3.83 12.69 -6.11
N TYR A 112 -4.08 11.90 -5.07
CA TYR A 112 -3.74 10.47 -5.04
C TYR A 112 -4.37 9.73 -6.23
N LEU A 113 -5.67 9.91 -6.48
CA LEU A 113 -6.38 9.26 -7.57
C LEU A 113 -5.81 9.68 -8.93
N LEU A 114 -5.57 10.97 -9.16
CA LEU A 114 -4.99 11.48 -10.40
C LEU A 114 -3.60 10.89 -10.67
N VAL A 115 -2.74 10.82 -9.66
CA VAL A 115 -1.42 10.18 -9.76
C VAL A 115 -1.57 8.68 -10.06
N SER A 116 -2.49 8.00 -9.37
CA SER A 116 -2.80 6.59 -9.67
C SER A 116 -3.32 6.38 -11.09
N LYS A 117 -4.05 7.34 -11.68
CA LYS A 117 -4.48 7.26 -13.09
C LYS A 117 -3.31 7.48 -14.03
N ALA A 118 -2.50 8.52 -13.81
CA ALA A 118 -1.29 8.80 -14.58
C ALA A 118 -0.31 7.61 -14.57
N TYR A 119 -0.30 6.83 -13.49
CA TYR A 119 0.49 5.60 -13.37
C TYR A 119 0.19 4.56 -14.46
N SER A 120 -1.08 4.37 -14.83
CA SER A 120 -1.52 3.32 -15.78
C SER A 120 -1.98 3.85 -17.14
N TYR A 121 -2.31 5.14 -17.26
CA TYR A 121 -2.84 5.72 -18.49
C TYR A 121 -1.83 5.67 -19.65
N ASP A 122 -2.18 5.05 -20.78
CA ASP A 122 -1.24 4.74 -21.88
C ASP A 122 -0.41 5.93 -22.40
N ARG A 123 -0.96 7.15 -22.37
CA ARG A 123 -0.24 8.35 -22.84
C ARG A 123 0.84 8.84 -21.88
N ILE A 124 0.76 8.47 -20.60
CA ILE A 124 1.70 8.88 -19.54
C ILE A 124 2.48 7.66 -19.05
N ARG A 125 1.77 6.63 -18.59
CA ARG A 125 2.22 5.30 -18.19
C ARG A 125 3.50 5.34 -17.35
N LEU A 126 3.45 6.03 -16.20
CA LEU A 126 4.61 6.20 -15.31
C LEU A 126 5.26 4.86 -14.91
N LYS A 127 4.45 3.80 -14.82
CA LYS A 127 4.89 2.43 -14.51
C LYS A 127 5.92 1.85 -15.47
N LYS A 128 6.06 2.42 -16.67
CA LYS A 128 7.06 2.03 -17.66
C LYS A 128 8.50 2.31 -17.19
N TYR A 129 8.69 3.31 -16.33
CA TYR A 129 10.02 3.77 -15.91
C TYR A 129 10.35 3.23 -14.51
N PRO A 130 11.45 2.49 -14.31
CA PRO A 130 11.68 1.73 -13.08
C PRO A 130 11.82 2.63 -11.85
N LEU A 131 12.58 3.73 -11.97
CA LEU A 131 12.81 4.66 -10.86
C LEU A 131 11.61 5.57 -10.60
N VAL A 132 10.99 6.12 -11.65
CA VAL A 132 9.83 7.01 -11.51
C VAL A 132 8.64 6.24 -10.94
N SER A 133 8.38 5.03 -11.44
CA SER A 133 7.29 4.19 -10.94
C SER A 133 7.46 3.85 -9.46
N THR A 134 8.66 3.43 -9.07
CA THR A 134 9.00 3.15 -7.66
C THR A 134 8.83 4.38 -6.81
N LEU A 135 9.38 5.54 -7.22
CA LEU A 135 9.28 6.79 -6.45
C LEU A 135 7.82 7.21 -6.27
N VAL A 136 7.02 7.16 -7.32
CA VAL A 136 5.59 7.50 -7.28
C VAL A 136 4.86 6.59 -6.30
N VAL A 137 5.05 5.27 -6.38
CA VAL A 137 4.37 4.34 -5.48
C VAL A 137 4.84 4.53 -4.03
N VAL A 138 6.14 4.64 -3.80
CA VAL A 138 6.73 4.80 -2.47
C VAL A 138 6.24 6.07 -1.78
N VAL A 139 6.18 7.19 -2.50
CA VAL A 139 5.70 8.47 -1.95
C VAL A 139 4.19 8.45 -1.76
N PHE A 140 3.43 8.08 -2.79
CA PHE A 140 1.98 8.22 -2.78
C PHE A 140 1.26 7.13 -1.99
N GLN A 141 1.78 5.90 -1.92
CA GLN A 141 1.23 4.85 -1.07
C GLN A 141 1.87 4.82 0.33
N GLY A 142 3.05 5.43 0.51
CA GLY A 142 3.72 5.58 1.80
C GLY A 142 3.34 6.89 2.51
N ALA A 143 4.28 7.84 2.55
CA ALA A 143 4.16 9.08 3.31
C ALA A 143 2.89 9.88 2.99
N PHE A 144 2.51 9.99 1.72
CA PHE A 144 1.32 10.74 1.32
C PHE A 144 0.05 10.11 1.90
N THR A 145 -0.15 8.80 1.74
CA THR A 145 -1.30 8.08 2.30
C THR A 145 -1.31 8.13 3.83
N PHE A 146 -0.14 8.03 4.46
CA PHE A 146 -0.01 8.18 5.90
C PHE A 146 -0.53 9.55 6.36
N LEU A 147 -0.03 10.64 5.78
CA LEU A 147 -0.44 12.01 6.15
C LEU A 147 -1.88 12.31 5.75
N MET A 148 -2.32 11.85 4.57
CA MET A 148 -3.69 11.97 4.10
C MET A 148 -4.68 11.29 5.06
N THR A 149 -4.32 10.13 5.60
CA THR A 149 -5.13 9.43 6.61
C THR A 149 -5.29 10.28 7.87
N GLN A 150 -4.21 10.89 8.37
CA GLN A 150 -4.25 11.76 9.55
C GLN A 150 -5.07 13.05 9.31
N VAL A 151 -4.91 13.68 8.15
CA VAL A 151 -5.75 14.82 7.73
C VAL A 151 -7.22 14.44 7.70
N GLY A 152 -7.53 13.27 7.12
CA GLY A 152 -8.89 12.73 7.07
C GLY A 152 -9.46 12.48 8.47
N ALA A 153 -8.69 11.86 9.36
CA ALA A 153 -9.07 11.58 10.75
C ALA A 153 -9.24 12.85 11.61
N GLY A 154 -8.72 13.99 11.16
CA GLY A 154 -8.89 15.29 11.82
C GLY A 154 -7.73 15.67 12.75
N ALA A 155 -6.54 15.12 12.53
CA ALA A 155 -5.34 15.54 13.25
C ALA A 155 -5.02 17.03 13.03
N THR A 156 -4.39 17.65 14.02
CA THR A 156 -4.05 19.08 13.94
C THR A 156 -2.92 19.33 12.95
N ARG A 157 -2.88 20.53 12.33
CA ARG A 157 -1.80 20.91 11.41
C ARG A 157 -0.42 20.86 12.07
N ALA A 158 -0.33 21.25 13.35
CA ALA A 158 0.91 21.23 14.12
C ALA A 158 1.42 19.81 14.31
N GLU A 159 0.54 18.86 14.62
CA GLU A 159 0.90 17.46 14.78
C GLU A 159 1.31 16.82 13.45
N ILE A 160 0.54 17.05 12.38
CA ILE A 160 0.84 16.56 11.03
C ILE A 160 2.23 17.03 10.58
N GLY A 161 2.54 18.32 10.78
CA GLY A 161 3.81 18.94 10.40
C GLY A 161 4.96 18.75 11.38
N SER A 162 4.76 18.05 12.50
CA SER A 162 5.81 17.82 13.48
C SER A 162 6.94 16.95 12.91
N ALA A 163 8.19 17.23 13.27
CA ALA A 163 9.35 16.52 12.75
C ALA A 163 9.27 15.00 13.00
N ASP A 164 8.79 14.60 14.18
CA ASP A 164 8.67 13.19 14.54
C ASP A 164 7.56 12.50 13.72
N ASN A 165 6.45 13.17 13.43
CA ASN A 165 5.39 12.60 12.59
C ASN A 165 5.81 12.50 11.11
N LEU A 166 6.52 13.51 10.59
CA LEU A 166 7.09 13.46 9.24
C LEU A 166 8.17 12.38 9.09
N LEU A 167 8.91 12.10 10.16
CA LEU A 167 9.84 10.97 10.21
C LEU A 167 9.09 9.63 10.11
N LEU A 168 7.98 9.45 10.84
CA LEU A 168 7.13 8.26 10.72
C LEU A 168 6.47 8.14 9.34
N ALA A 169 6.06 9.23 8.72
CA ALA A 169 5.60 9.23 7.33
C ALA A 169 6.71 8.76 6.37
N THR A 170 7.95 9.17 6.61
CA THR A 170 9.13 8.70 5.85
C THR A 170 9.36 7.21 6.03
N VAL A 171 9.22 6.68 7.25
CA VAL A 171 9.27 5.23 7.52
C VAL A 171 8.25 4.48 6.69
N SER A 172 7.01 4.97 6.57
CA SER A 172 5.99 4.35 5.73
C SER A 172 6.47 4.23 4.27
N SER A 173 7.10 5.27 3.73
CA SER A 173 7.70 5.23 2.39
C SER A 173 8.86 4.22 2.30
N LEU A 174 9.75 4.16 3.30
CA LEU A 174 10.87 3.22 3.29
C LEU A 174 10.41 1.76 3.31
N PHE A 175 9.37 1.44 4.09
CA PHE A 175 8.77 0.10 4.05
C PHE A 175 8.17 -0.21 2.69
N LEU A 176 7.49 0.74 2.04
CA LEU A 176 7.00 0.57 0.68
C LEU A 176 8.14 0.45 -0.34
N CYS A 177 9.26 1.15 -0.13
CA CYS A 177 10.44 1.05 -0.99
C CYS A 177 11.02 -0.36 -0.98
N GLY A 178 11.12 -0.98 0.19
CA GLY A 178 11.55 -2.37 0.30
C GLY A 178 10.53 -3.37 -0.25
N SER A 179 9.25 -3.21 0.08
CA SER A 179 8.21 -4.22 -0.22
C SER A 179 7.64 -4.14 -1.64
N TYR A 180 7.57 -2.96 -2.25
CA TYR A 180 6.94 -2.77 -3.57
C TYR A 180 7.61 -3.58 -4.69
N PRO A 181 8.96 -3.62 -4.84
CA PRO A 181 9.59 -4.43 -5.88
C PRO A 181 9.32 -5.94 -5.74
N LEU A 182 9.05 -6.43 -4.52
CA LEU A 182 8.66 -7.83 -4.32
C LEU A 182 7.30 -8.13 -4.94
N THR A 183 6.39 -7.15 -4.99
CA THR A 183 5.06 -7.35 -5.61
C THR A 183 5.13 -7.48 -7.13
N GLN A 184 6.28 -7.22 -7.74
CA GLN A 184 6.51 -7.30 -9.18
C GLN A 184 7.34 -8.54 -9.57
N VAL A 185 7.93 -9.25 -8.61
CA VAL A 185 8.97 -10.26 -8.89
C VAL A 185 8.47 -11.44 -9.73
N TYR A 186 7.18 -11.76 -9.64
CA TYR A 186 6.55 -12.84 -10.41
C TYR A 186 6.03 -12.39 -11.79
N GLN A 187 6.04 -11.09 -12.09
CA GLN A 187 5.46 -10.53 -13.32
C GLN A 187 6.52 -10.18 -14.38
N HIS A 188 7.79 -10.56 -14.17
CA HIS A 188 8.91 -10.16 -15.04
C HIS A 188 8.69 -10.45 -16.53
N GLN A 189 8.07 -11.59 -16.87
CA GLN A 189 7.80 -11.94 -18.26
C GLN A 189 6.71 -11.06 -18.88
N GLU A 190 5.60 -10.87 -18.18
CA GLU A 190 4.45 -10.09 -18.64
C GLU A 190 4.78 -8.60 -18.74
N ASP A 191 5.51 -8.06 -17.76
CA ASP A 191 6.02 -6.68 -17.76
C ASP A 191 6.89 -6.44 -19.00
N ARG A 192 7.81 -7.36 -19.31
CA ARG A 192 8.68 -7.27 -20.50
C ARG A 192 7.87 -7.30 -21.80
N GLN A 193 6.84 -8.15 -21.89
CA GLN A 193 5.98 -8.24 -23.08
C GLN A 193 5.17 -6.96 -23.33
N ARG A 194 4.76 -6.25 -22.26
CA ARG A 194 4.09 -4.95 -22.35
C ARG A 194 5.04 -3.77 -22.60
N GLY A 195 6.35 -4.00 -22.56
CA GLY A 195 7.35 -2.95 -22.65
C GLY A 195 7.48 -2.09 -21.38
N ASP A 196 6.97 -2.57 -20.24
CA ASP A 196 7.15 -1.95 -18.93
C ASP A 196 8.52 -2.37 -18.36
N GLN A 197 9.34 -1.42 -17.92
CA GLN A 197 10.60 -1.70 -17.22
C GLN A 197 10.41 -1.42 -15.73
N THR A 198 10.04 -2.45 -14.96
CA THR A 198 9.91 -2.33 -13.50
C THR A 198 11.27 -2.40 -12.80
N LEU A 199 11.35 -1.86 -11.58
CA LEU A 199 12.59 -1.93 -10.80
C LEU A 199 12.99 -3.38 -10.51
N SER A 200 12.01 -4.23 -10.19
CA SER A 200 12.20 -5.66 -9.98
C SER A 200 12.80 -6.34 -11.22
N LEU A 201 12.30 -6.00 -12.42
CA LEU A 201 12.82 -6.51 -13.69
C LEU A 201 14.27 -6.05 -13.94
N LEU A 202 14.59 -4.79 -13.64
CA LEU A 202 15.94 -4.22 -13.79
C LEU A 202 16.95 -4.89 -12.87
N LEU A 203 16.57 -5.14 -11.61
CA LEU A 203 17.43 -5.76 -10.60
C LEU A 203 17.52 -7.29 -10.77
N GLY A 204 16.58 -7.89 -11.49
CA GLY A 204 16.36 -9.33 -11.53
C GLY A 204 15.89 -9.88 -10.18
N VAL A 205 15.58 -11.19 -10.13
CA VAL A 205 15.04 -11.84 -8.92
C VAL A 205 15.96 -11.64 -7.71
N ARG A 206 17.26 -11.96 -7.83
CA ARG A 206 18.20 -11.85 -6.71
C ARG A 206 18.36 -10.42 -6.21
N GLY A 207 18.58 -9.47 -7.12
CA GLY A 207 18.74 -8.06 -6.78
C GLY A 207 17.48 -7.47 -6.14
N THR A 208 16.29 -7.92 -6.56
CA THR A 208 15.02 -7.51 -5.95
C THR A 208 14.96 -7.86 -4.47
N PHE A 209 15.33 -9.09 -4.10
CA PHE A 209 15.37 -9.49 -2.68
C PHE A 209 16.43 -8.73 -1.88
N VAL A 210 17.62 -8.49 -2.44
CA VAL A 210 18.65 -7.70 -1.75
C VAL A 210 18.18 -6.26 -1.53
N PHE A 211 17.64 -5.63 -2.56
CA PHE A 211 17.08 -4.28 -2.47
C PHE A 211 15.94 -4.20 -1.46
N ALA A 212 15.03 -5.17 -1.49
CA ALA A 212 13.93 -5.27 -0.53
C ALA A 212 14.43 -5.38 0.91
N GLY A 213 15.40 -6.26 1.16
CA GLY A 213 15.99 -6.44 2.48
C GLY A 213 16.65 -5.17 3.01
N LEU A 214 17.42 -4.47 2.17
CA LEU A 214 18.06 -3.19 2.54
C LEU A 214 17.02 -2.09 2.81
N GLY A 215 16.00 -1.96 1.96
CA GLY A 215 14.93 -0.97 2.14
C GLY A 215 14.10 -1.21 3.41
N LEU A 216 13.74 -2.47 3.68
CA LEU A 216 13.03 -2.86 4.90
C LEU A 216 13.89 -2.63 6.15
N LEU A 217 15.18 -2.97 6.11
CA LEU A 217 16.11 -2.71 7.21
C LEU A 217 16.26 -1.20 7.46
N ALA A 218 16.42 -0.39 6.41
CA ALA A 218 16.47 1.06 6.54
C ALA A 218 15.19 1.61 7.18
N GLY A 219 14.02 1.15 6.72
CA GLY A 219 12.73 1.52 7.34
C GLY A 219 12.66 1.15 8.82
N ALA A 220 13.12 -0.04 9.20
CA ALA A 220 13.12 -0.51 10.59
C ALA A 220 14.09 0.30 11.48
N LEU A 221 15.28 0.64 10.97
CA LEU A 221 16.25 1.46 11.69
C LEU A 221 15.73 2.89 11.91
N VAL A 222 15.13 3.50 10.88
CA VAL A 222 14.53 4.83 11.00
C VAL A 222 13.31 4.81 11.92
N LEU A 223 12.50 3.74 11.91
CA LEU A 223 11.41 3.55 12.86
C LEU A 223 11.92 3.46 14.30
N GLY A 224 12.97 2.66 14.53
CA GLY A 224 13.61 2.54 15.85
C GLY A 224 14.14 3.88 16.35
N TYR A 225 14.78 4.66 15.49
CA TYR A 225 15.21 6.02 15.81
C TYR A 225 14.02 6.95 16.10
N ALA A 226 12.93 6.87 15.33
CA ALA A 226 11.74 7.66 15.56
C ALA A 226 11.08 7.35 16.91
N TYR A 227 10.97 6.07 17.28
CA TYR A 227 10.42 5.66 18.57
C TYR A 227 11.35 5.99 19.74
N LEU A 228 12.67 5.91 19.57
CA LEU A 228 13.63 6.42 20.56
C LEU A 228 13.43 7.92 20.83
N ARG A 229 13.32 8.74 19.77
CA ARG A 229 13.07 10.19 19.91
C ARG A 229 11.76 10.53 20.57
N ARG A 230 10.80 9.62 20.48
CA ARG A 230 9.45 9.75 20.97
C ARG A 230 9.27 9.18 22.38
N ASP A 231 10.31 8.59 22.97
CA ASP A 231 10.23 7.82 24.21
C ASP A 231 9.17 6.70 24.12
N GLU A 232 9.06 6.05 22.95
CA GLU A 232 8.07 5.00 22.61
C GLU A 232 8.75 3.62 22.41
N LEU A 233 9.72 3.29 23.26
CA LEU A 233 10.52 2.05 23.15
C LEU A 233 9.69 0.76 23.22
N PRO A 234 8.68 0.62 24.10
CA PRO A 234 7.72 -0.47 24.04
C PRO A 234 7.09 -0.69 22.65
N PHE A 235 6.80 0.36 21.87
CA PHE A 235 6.29 0.21 20.50
C PHE A 235 7.32 -0.40 19.55
N LEU A 236 8.62 -0.12 19.73
CA LEU A 236 9.67 -0.80 18.98
C LEU A 236 9.69 -2.31 19.30
N ALA A 237 9.50 -2.69 20.57
CA ALA A 237 9.42 -4.10 20.95
C ALA A 237 8.18 -4.79 20.35
N VAL A 238 7.01 -4.15 20.38
CA VAL A 238 5.79 -4.64 19.71
C VAL A 238 6.04 -4.85 18.22
N PHE A 239 6.64 -3.87 17.55
CA PHE A 239 6.97 -3.95 16.13
C PHE A 239 7.92 -5.12 15.84
N ALA A 240 9.02 -5.24 16.60
CA ALA A 240 10.03 -6.26 16.40
C ALA A 240 9.44 -7.67 16.57
N VAL A 241 8.67 -7.91 17.64
CA VAL A 241 8.03 -9.20 17.89
C VAL A 241 6.99 -9.53 16.82
N ALA A 242 6.12 -8.58 16.48
CA ALA A 242 5.06 -8.79 15.50
C ALA A 242 5.60 -9.05 14.07
N THR A 243 6.80 -8.55 13.76
CA THR A 243 7.43 -8.72 12.43
C THR A 243 8.33 -9.95 12.32
N LEU A 244 8.58 -10.71 13.40
CA LEU A 244 9.35 -11.97 13.33
C LEU A 244 8.83 -12.96 12.27
N PRO A 245 7.50 -13.23 12.16
CA PRO A 245 6.98 -14.11 11.11
C PRO A 245 7.24 -13.58 9.69
N VAL A 246 7.21 -12.24 9.53
CA VAL A 246 7.45 -11.56 8.26
C VAL A 246 8.90 -11.73 7.83
N VAL A 247 9.85 -11.48 8.75
CA VAL A 247 11.29 -11.63 8.50
C VAL A 247 11.62 -13.10 8.19
N GLY A 248 11.09 -14.05 8.97
CA GLY A 248 11.30 -15.47 8.72
C GLY A 248 10.75 -15.93 7.37
N LEU A 249 9.56 -15.48 6.99
CA LEU A 249 8.96 -15.78 5.69
C LEU A 249 9.76 -15.16 4.54
N PHE A 250 10.17 -13.90 4.68
CA PHE A 250 11.00 -13.20 3.69
C PHE A 250 12.34 -13.90 3.49
N ALA A 251 13.07 -14.22 4.57
CA ALA A 251 14.37 -14.89 4.49
C ALA A 251 14.27 -16.27 3.83
N ARG A 252 13.26 -17.05 4.21
CA ARG A 252 12.98 -18.34 3.57
C ARG A 252 12.67 -18.17 2.08
N TRP A 253 11.81 -17.22 1.73
CA TRP A 253 11.43 -16.99 0.33
C TRP A 253 12.63 -16.51 -0.51
N ALA A 254 13.44 -15.59 0.03
CA ALA A 254 14.68 -15.14 -0.61
C ALA A 254 15.62 -16.32 -0.87
N TRP A 255 15.86 -17.17 0.13
CA TRP A 255 16.66 -18.38 -0.04
C TRP A 255 16.10 -19.30 -1.13
N GLN A 256 14.80 -19.57 -1.13
CA GLN A 256 14.14 -20.40 -2.14
C GLN A 256 14.29 -19.79 -3.55
N ALA A 257 14.01 -18.49 -3.72
CA ALA A 257 14.07 -17.81 -5.00
C ALA A 257 15.51 -17.68 -5.56
N TRP A 258 16.51 -17.61 -4.68
CA TRP A 258 17.92 -17.58 -5.09
C TRP A 258 18.44 -18.92 -5.58
N HIS A 259 17.93 -20.02 -5.04
CA HIS A 259 18.28 -21.39 -5.47
C HIS A 259 17.41 -21.87 -6.63
N ASN A 260 16.15 -21.47 -6.68
CA ASN A 260 15.21 -21.78 -7.74
C ASN A 260 14.38 -20.52 -8.10
N PRO A 261 14.70 -19.83 -9.21
CA PRO A 261 13.96 -18.65 -9.65
C PRO A 261 12.46 -18.87 -9.84
N ALA A 262 12.00 -20.11 -10.06
CA ALA A 262 10.57 -20.43 -10.16
C ALA A 262 9.80 -20.18 -8.85
N ALA A 263 10.47 -20.08 -7.70
CA ALA A 263 9.84 -19.72 -6.43
C ALA A 263 9.51 -18.22 -6.33
N ALA A 264 9.99 -17.38 -7.25
CA ALA A 264 9.54 -16.00 -7.41
C ALA A 264 8.16 -15.96 -8.10
N ASP A 265 7.17 -16.62 -7.49
CA ASP A 265 5.84 -16.82 -8.06
C ASP A 265 4.76 -15.98 -7.35
N PHE A 266 3.56 -16.01 -7.95
CA PHE A 266 2.38 -15.32 -7.44
C PHE A 266 2.03 -15.75 -6.01
N ARG A 267 2.13 -17.05 -5.69
CA ARG A 267 1.65 -17.60 -4.41
C ARG A 267 2.55 -17.18 -3.26
N HIS A 268 3.87 -17.22 -3.44
CA HIS A 268 4.82 -16.72 -2.45
C HIS A 268 4.65 -15.21 -2.25
N THR A 269 4.46 -14.45 -3.34
CA THR A 269 4.23 -13.01 -3.27
C THR A 269 2.95 -12.68 -2.51
N MET A 270 1.83 -13.37 -2.79
CA MET A 270 0.57 -13.15 -2.06
C MET A 270 0.67 -13.58 -0.60
N ARG A 271 1.33 -14.69 -0.30
CA ARG A 271 1.56 -15.13 1.08
C ARG A 271 2.39 -14.09 1.85
N MET A 272 3.42 -13.52 1.22
CA MET A 272 4.22 -12.45 1.81
C MET A 272 3.35 -11.22 2.12
N ASN A 273 2.54 -10.77 1.15
CA ASN A 273 1.61 -9.64 1.36
C ASN A 273 0.60 -9.90 2.48
N GLN A 274 0.02 -11.09 2.53
CA GLN A 274 -0.95 -11.50 3.55
C GLN A 274 -0.34 -11.46 4.95
N VAL A 275 0.77 -12.17 5.16
CA VAL A 275 1.43 -12.26 6.46
C VAL A 275 1.93 -10.89 6.90
N SER A 276 2.58 -10.15 6.00
CA SER A 276 3.07 -8.79 6.31
C SER A 276 1.94 -7.86 6.70
N SER A 277 0.83 -7.87 5.94
CA SER A 277 -0.30 -6.99 6.23
C SER A 277 -0.95 -7.31 7.57
N LEU A 278 -1.16 -8.60 7.87
CA LEU A 278 -1.76 -9.02 9.13
C LEU A 278 -0.87 -8.69 10.32
N CYS A 279 0.43 -9.03 10.25
CA CYS A 279 1.40 -8.75 11.30
C CYS A 279 1.55 -7.25 11.57
N LEU A 280 1.75 -6.44 10.53
CA LEU A 280 1.93 -4.99 10.67
C LEU A 280 0.64 -4.32 11.15
N SER A 281 -0.52 -4.69 10.59
CA SER A 281 -1.80 -4.14 11.05
C SER A 281 -2.06 -4.49 12.51
N ALA A 282 -1.82 -5.74 12.93
CA ALA A 282 -1.97 -6.15 14.33
C ALA A 282 -1.02 -5.38 15.25
N ALA A 283 0.23 -5.16 14.84
CA ALA A 283 1.21 -4.38 15.59
C ALA A 283 0.73 -2.93 15.78
N PHE A 284 0.35 -2.25 14.70
CA PHE A 284 -0.09 -0.85 14.76
C PHE A 284 -1.44 -0.68 15.48
N ILE A 285 -2.37 -1.63 15.33
CA ILE A 285 -3.61 -1.65 16.11
C ILE A 285 -3.30 -1.80 17.61
N LEU A 286 -2.37 -2.69 17.97
CA LEU A 286 -1.98 -2.86 19.37
C LEU A 286 -1.33 -1.57 19.92
N MET A 287 -0.38 -0.97 19.20
CA MET A 287 0.23 0.31 19.58
C MET A 287 -0.83 1.40 19.75
N PHE A 288 -1.76 1.50 18.79
CA PHE A 288 -2.88 2.43 18.86
C PHE A 288 -3.73 2.23 20.13
N ILE A 289 -4.09 0.99 20.46
CA ILE A 289 -4.87 0.68 21.68
C ILE A 289 -4.08 1.02 22.95
N LEU A 290 -2.79 0.70 23.01
CA LEU A 290 -1.93 0.98 24.16
C LEU A 290 -1.79 2.49 24.39
N GLN A 291 -1.60 3.26 23.33
CA GLN A 291 -1.51 4.70 23.36
C GLN A 291 -2.80 5.35 23.88
N GLN A 292 -3.97 4.88 23.42
CA GLN A 292 -5.28 5.38 23.86
C GLN A 292 -5.57 5.07 25.34
N ARG A 293 -4.93 4.05 25.92
CA ARG A 293 -5.09 3.66 27.32
C ARG A 293 -4.15 4.42 28.27
N GLY A 294 -3.32 5.33 27.76
CA GLY A 294 -2.41 6.12 28.58
C GLY A 294 -1.29 5.31 29.23
N LEU A 295 -1.03 4.08 28.75
CA LEU A 295 0.24 3.44 29.06
C LEU A 295 1.33 4.26 28.34
N PRO A 296 2.35 4.76 29.05
CA PRO A 296 3.47 5.39 28.37
C PRO A 296 4.01 4.39 27.34
N GLY A 297 4.05 4.86 26.09
CA GLY A 297 4.50 4.08 24.94
C GLY A 297 5.95 3.69 25.02
#